data_AF-A0A7V9NS49-F1
#
_entry.id   AF-A0A7V9NS49-F1
#
_cell.length_a   1.000
_cell.length_b   1.000
_cell.length_c   1.000
_cell.angle_alpha   90.00
_cell.angle_beta   90.00
_cell.angle_gamma   90.00
#
_symmetry.space_group_name_H-M   'P 1'
#
loop_
_entity.id
_entity.type
_entity.pdbx_description
1 polymer ?
#
loop_
_entity_poly.entity_id
_entity_poly.type
_entity_poly.pdbx_seq_one_letter_code
_entity_poly.pdbx_strand_id
1 'polypeptide(L)' 'MSTPDLLGRTAELVNIPSVSHNEAGITDHIAGLFDGLAAFTLDRVGANLVARTNFGHPQRLTLAG' A
#
# COMPACT_ATOMS: atom_id res chain seq x y z
N MET A 1 20.32 6.50 -0.01
CA MET A 1 19.17 5.72 -0.53
C MET A 1 19.09 5.95 -2.02
N SER A 2 18.93 4.89 -2.83
CA SER A 2 18.69 5.03 -4.26
C SER A 2 17.27 5.56 -4.48
N THR A 3 17.07 6.35 -5.54
CA THR A 3 15.73 6.76 -5.98
C THR A 3 14.93 5.50 -6.32
N PRO A 4 13.69 5.34 -5.80
CA PRO A 4 12.84 4.22 -6.17
C PRO A 4 12.43 4.33 -7.64
N ASP A 5 12.49 3.20 -8.37
CA ASP A 5 12.00 3.11 -9.75
C ASP A 5 10.46 3.06 -9.75
N LEU A 6 9.83 4.22 -9.88
CA LEU A 6 8.38 4.34 -9.92
C LEU A 6 7.78 3.73 -11.19
N LEU A 7 8.52 3.68 -12.31
CA LEU A 7 8.02 3.11 -13.55
C LEU A 7 7.91 1.58 -13.43
N GLY A 8 8.97 0.93 -12.92
CA GLY A 8 8.95 -0.50 -12.64
C GLY A 8 7.84 -0.89 -11.66
N ARG A 9 7.70 -0.15 -10.56
CA ARG A 9 6.62 -0.39 -9.57
C ARG A 9 5.22 -0.17 -10.13
N THR A 10 5.04 0.81 -11.00
CA THR A 10 3.76 1.03 -11.66
C THR A 10 3.44 -0.13 -12.60
N ALA A 11 4.42 -0.60 -13.38
CA ALA A 11 4.23 -1.74 -14.26
C ALA A 11 3.88 -3.03 -13.48
N GLU A 12 4.52 -3.26 -12.32
CA GLU A 12 4.17 -4.37 -11.42
C GLU A 12 2.70 -4.33 -10.99
N LEU A 13 2.19 -3.17 -10.58
CA LEU A 13 0.78 -3.02 -10.18
C LEU A 13 -0.19 -3.17 -11.36
N VAL A 14 0.11 -2.61 -12.52
CA VAL A 14 -0.71 -2.72 -13.75
C VAL A 14 -0.85 -4.16 -14.21
N ASN A 15 0.18 -5.00 -13.97
CA ASN A 15 0.14 -6.42 -14.32
C ASN A 15 -0.77 -7.25 -13.40
N ILE A 16 -1.32 -6.68 -12.32
CA ILE A 16 -2.25 -7.35 -11.42
C ILE A 16 -3.69 -6.95 -11.79
N PRO A 17 -4.54 -7.88 -12.28
CA PRO A 17 -5.93 -7.57 -12.58
C PRO A 17 -6.67 -7.03 -11.36
N SER A 18 -7.33 -5.88 -11.52
CA SER A 18 -8.06 -5.17 -10.46
C SER A 18 -9.38 -4.58 -10.99
N VAL A 19 -10.12 -5.42 -11.72
CA VAL A 19 -11.48 -5.06 -12.17
C VAL A 19 -12.34 -4.78 -10.94
N SER A 20 -13.26 -3.82 -11.04
CA SER A 20 -14.16 -3.48 -9.94
C SER A 20 -14.83 -4.73 -9.34
N HIS A 21 -14.79 -4.84 -8.02
CA HIS A 21 -15.21 -5.99 -7.21
C HIS A 21 -14.28 -7.22 -7.24
N ASN A 22 -13.12 -7.13 -7.89
CA ASN A 22 -12.09 -8.17 -7.91
C ASN A 22 -10.69 -7.61 -7.59
N GLU A 23 -10.60 -6.72 -6.60
CA GLU A 23 -9.38 -6.03 -6.22
C GLU A 23 -8.52 -6.84 -5.23
N ALA A 24 -9.00 -7.98 -4.73
CA ALA A 24 -8.34 -8.74 -3.67
C ALA A 24 -6.86 -9.07 -4.00
N GLY A 25 -6.56 -9.44 -5.24
CA GLY A 25 -5.19 -9.78 -5.67
C GLY A 25 -4.21 -8.62 -5.60
N ILE A 26 -4.61 -7.41 -6.06
CA ILE A 26 -3.75 -6.23 -5.96
C ILE A 26 -3.63 -5.77 -4.51
N THR A 27 -4.70 -5.88 -3.73
CA THR A 27 -4.69 -5.57 -2.30
C THR A 27 -3.74 -6.50 -1.54
N ASP A 28 -3.76 -7.81 -1.80
CA ASP A 28 -2.84 -8.76 -1.16
C ASP A 28 -1.38 -8.51 -1.53
N HIS A 29 -1.11 -8.19 -2.81
CA HIS A 29 0.23 -7.81 -3.24
C HIS A 29 0.74 -6.59 -2.47
N ILE A 30 -0.07 -5.53 -2.36
CA ILE A 30 0.31 -4.31 -1.63
C ILE A 30 0.49 -4.60 -0.13
N ALA A 31 -0.36 -5.44 0.49
CA ALA A 31 -0.21 -5.81 1.89
C ALA A 31 1.16 -6.45 2.16
N GLY A 32 1.60 -7.37 1.30
CA GLY A 32 2.90 -8.03 1.43
C GLY A 32 4.11 -7.08 1.32
N LEU A 33 3.96 -5.91 0.70
CA LEU A 33 5.02 -4.89 0.68
C LEU A 33 5.27 -4.26 2.06
N PHE A 34 4.33 -4.39 3.00
CA PHE A 34 4.48 -3.90 4.37
C PHE A 34 5.10 -4.93 5.32
N ASP A 35 5.32 -6.18 4.86
CA ASP A 35 5.94 -7.21 5.69
C ASP A 35 7.33 -6.79 6.15
N GLY A 36 7.56 -6.89 7.46
CA GLY A 36 8.82 -6.47 8.09
C GLY A 36 8.97 -4.95 8.28
N LEU A 37 8.02 -4.12 7.83
CA LEU A 37 8.05 -2.67 8.03
C LEU A 37 7.41 -2.27 9.37
N ALA A 38 8.17 -2.43 10.46
CA ALA A 38 7.70 -2.17 11.84
C ALA A 38 7.22 -0.72 12.11
N ALA A 39 7.50 0.23 11.20
CA ALA A 39 7.04 1.61 11.32
C ALA A 39 5.53 1.79 11.03
N PHE A 40 4.89 0.79 10.42
CA PHE A 40 3.49 0.85 10.02
C PHE A 40 2.61 -0.09 10.84
N THR A 41 1.42 0.38 11.19
CA THR A 41 0.28 -0.44 11.57
C THR A 41 -0.60 -0.60 10.34
N LEU A 42 -0.97 -1.83 9.98
CA LEU A 42 -1.78 -2.14 8.82
C LEU A 42 -3.15 -2.66 9.24
N ASP A 43 -4.21 -2.04 8.75
CA ASP A 43 -5.59 -2.46 8.92
C ASP A 43 -6.19 -2.85 7.56
N ARG A 44 -7.02 -3.90 7.54
CA ARG A 44 -7.71 -4.38 6.33
C ARG A 44 -9.22 -4.34 6.51
N VAL A 45 -9.93 -3.77 5.54
CA VAL A 45 -11.40 -3.70 5.51
C VAL A 45 -11.88 -4.12 4.12
N GLY A 46 -12.25 -5.39 3.96
CA GLY A 46 -12.52 -5.96 2.65
C GLY A 46 -11.28 -5.90 1.76
N ALA A 47 -11.43 -5.33 0.55
CA ALA A 47 -10.32 -5.09 -0.38
C ALA A 47 -9.61 -3.73 -0.17
N ASN A 48 -9.85 -3.05 0.95
CA ASN A 48 -9.15 -1.82 1.32
C ASN A 48 -8.02 -2.08 2.32
N LEU A 49 -6.94 -1.33 2.19
CA LEU A 49 -5.82 -1.32 3.15
C LEU A 49 -5.59 0.08 3.68
N VAL A 50 -5.32 0.16 4.98
CA VAL A 50 -4.94 1.40 5.66
C VAL A 50 -3.63 1.15 6.38
N ALA A 51 -2.54 1.73 5.87
CA ALA A 51 -1.24 1.71 6.52
C ALA A 51 -1.01 3.04 7.26
N ARG A 52 -0.64 2.98 8.54
CA ARG A 52 -0.51 4.17 9.40
C ARG A 52 0.82 4.17 10.13
N THR A 53 1.51 5.30 10.11
CA THR A 53 2.61 5.58 11.01
C THR A 53 2.11 6.31 12.26
N ASN A 54 2.85 6.18 13.37
CA ASN A 54 2.54 6.78 14.67
C ASN A 54 3.75 7.55 15.23
N PHE A 55 4.26 8.51 14.44
CA PHE A 55 5.46 9.28 14.79
C PHE A 55 5.23 10.44 15.79
N GLY A 56 4.00 10.61 16.30
CA GLY A 56 3.70 11.65 17.30
C GLY A 56 3.73 13.08 16.78
N HIS A 57 3.67 13.30 15.47
CA HIS A 57 3.63 14.64 14.89
C HIS A 57 2.27 15.33 15.10
N PRO A 58 2.25 16.68 15.21
CA PRO A 58 1.02 17.45 15.44
C PRO A 58 0.07 17.45 14.24
N GLN A 59 0.54 17.08 13.05
CA GLN A 59 -0.24 17.03 11.81
C GLN A 59 -0.19 15.62 11.23
N ARG A 60 -1.30 15.18 10.63
CA ARG A 60 -1.44 13.89 9.95
C ARG A 60 -1.88 14.11 8.51
N LEU A 61 -1.15 13.52 7.58
CA LEU A 61 -1.47 13.50 6.15
C LEU A 61 -2.00 12.11 5.78
N THR A 62 -3.05 12.08 4.97
CA THR A 62 -3.58 10.85 4.36
C THR A 62 -3.24 10.88 2.86
N LEU A 63 -2.61 9.81 2.38
CA LEU A 63 -2.50 9.52 0.96
C LEU A 63 -3.54 8.44 0.64
N ALA A 64 -4.50 8.75 -0.22
CA ALA A 64 -5.59 7.85 -0.59
C ALA A 64 -5.82 7.91 -2.11
N GLY A 65 -6.30 6.81 -2.67
CA GLY A 65 -6.62 6.62 -4.08
C GLY A 65 -7.61 5.47 -4.24
#